data_AF-A0A2H0C8U7-F1
#
_entry.id   AF-A0A2H0C8U7-F1
#
_cell.length_a   1.000
_cell.length_b   1.000
_cell.length_c   1.000
_cell.angle_alpha   90.00
_cell.angle_beta   90.00
_cell.angle_gamma   90.00
#
_symmetry.space_group_name_H-M   'P 1'
#
loop_
_entity.id
_entity.type
_entity.pdbx_description
1 polymer ?
#
loop_
_entity_poly.entity_id
_entity_poly.type
_entity_poly.pdbx_seq_one_letter_code
_entity_poly.pdbx_strand_id
1 'polypeptide(L)'
;MMKHRFLSTLAAGALLLQTTAVLAKPDTGRVPATNNHSGQIVSIPAHAVEVAPNVFSLGTTVVDGKVVEGIMFVHRKGNAKPENPGNGNGNGGGGSGDPTASCYSHLAKGAKWKTQENWVLNPANVHGLTDAFLLATTDSAFGEWEVAASADIVGAGSLTNDPLVADTSSTDGVNEIYFGEIADPGVIAVTITWGIFGGPPQGRELVEMDQIYDQVDYAWSATGEAGKMDYENIAQHEIGHGIGMGHTTVTSDCAEQTMYPYADFGEIIKRDLGAGDIAGIAALY
;
A
#
# COMPACT_ATOMS: atom_id res chain seq x y z
N MET A 1 -94.08 -21.96 -28.64
CA MET A 1 -94.74 -21.23 -27.53
C MET A 1 -94.01 -21.57 -26.25
N MET A 2 -93.40 -20.59 -25.60
CA MET A 2 -93.52 -20.27 -24.16
C MET A 2 -92.24 -19.54 -23.72
N LYS A 3 -92.39 -18.22 -23.62
CA LYS A 3 -91.47 -17.32 -22.92
C LYS A 3 -91.63 -17.57 -21.43
N HIS A 4 -90.56 -17.68 -20.65
CA HIS A 4 -90.53 -17.12 -19.30
C HIS A 4 -89.11 -16.69 -18.93
N ARG A 5 -89.00 -15.40 -18.59
CA ARG A 5 -87.86 -14.73 -17.99
C ARG A 5 -87.77 -15.14 -16.52
N PHE A 6 -86.57 -15.40 -16.03
CA PHE A 6 -86.20 -15.09 -14.65
C PHE A 6 -84.80 -14.48 -14.63
N LEU A 7 -84.74 -13.22 -14.18
CA LEU A 7 -83.53 -12.57 -13.71
C LEU A 7 -83.16 -13.22 -12.37
N SER A 8 -81.93 -13.69 -12.24
CA SER A 8 -81.29 -13.92 -10.96
C SER A 8 -79.85 -13.40 -11.05
N THR A 9 -79.67 -12.21 -10.50
CA THR A 9 -78.39 -11.63 -10.10
C THR A 9 -77.61 -12.61 -9.23
N LEU A 10 -76.43 -13.06 -9.67
CA LEU A 10 -75.40 -13.57 -8.78
C LEU A 10 -74.13 -12.73 -8.93
N ALA A 11 -73.66 -12.26 -7.78
CA ALA A 11 -72.60 -11.31 -7.59
C ALA A 11 -71.25 -11.81 -8.12
N ALA A 12 -70.56 -10.96 -8.87
CA ALA A 12 -69.14 -11.13 -9.16
C ALA A 12 -68.35 -10.87 -7.87
N GLY A 13 -68.06 -11.94 -7.12
CA GLY A 13 -67.08 -11.90 -6.04
C GLY A 13 -65.67 -11.84 -6.64
N ALA A 14 -65.15 -10.64 -6.84
CA ALA A 14 -63.72 -10.45 -7.06
C ALA A 14 -63.02 -10.72 -5.72
N LEU A 15 -62.46 -11.93 -5.57
CA LEU A 15 -61.59 -12.25 -4.45
C LEU A 15 -60.28 -11.48 -4.65
N LEU A 16 -60.15 -10.36 -3.95
CA LEU A 16 -58.90 -9.62 -3.81
C LEU A 16 -57.85 -10.53 -3.17
N LEU A 17 -56.88 -11.00 -3.96
CA LEU A 17 -55.62 -11.51 -3.41
C LEU A 17 -54.90 -10.32 -2.75
N GLN A 18 -55.01 -10.21 -1.42
CA GLN A 18 -54.09 -9.42 -0.63
C GLN A 18 -52.88 -10.29 -0.28
N THR A 19 -51.82 -10.19 -1.08
CA THR A 19 -50.47 -10.62 -0.68
C THR A 19 -49.61 -9.36 -0.60
N THR A 20 -49.62 -8.69 0.55
CA THR A 20 -48.65 -7.63 0.84
C THR A 20 -47.64 -8.14 1.86
N ALA A 21 -46.60 -8.78 1.33
CA ALA A 21 -45.29 -8.79 1.96
C ALA A 21 -44.26 -8.83 0.83
N VAL A 22 -44.10 -7.72 0.13
CA VAL A 22 -42.88 -7.49 -0.63
C VAL A 22 -41.96 -6.74 0.32
N LEU A 23 -41.07 -7.45 0.99
CA LEU A 23 -39.81 -6.84 1.40
C LEU A 23 -39.17 -6.34 0.11
N ALA A 24 -39.10 -5.02 -0.06
CA ALA A 24 -38.28 -4.44 -1.10
C ALA A 24 -36.85 -4.92 -0.86
N LYS A 25 -36.37 -5.77 -1.78
CA LYS A 25 -34.97 -6.19 -1.87
C LYS A 25 -34.12 -4.91 -1.91
N PRO A 26 -33.00 -4.83 -1.16
CA PRO A 26 -32.10 -3.69 -1.32
C PRO A 26 -31.74 -3.58 -2.79
N ASP A 27 -31.86 -2.36 -3.32
CA ASP A 27 -31.41 -2.04 -4.66
C ASP A 27 -29.92 -2.41 -4.74
N THR A 28 -29.66 -3.53 -5.41
CA THR A 28 -28.33 -4.08 -5.65
C THR A 28 -27.89 -3.73 -7.06
N GLY A 29 -28.51 -2.71 -7.65
CA GLY A 29 -28.06 -2.05 -8.87
C GLY A 29 -26.68 -1.45 -8.64
N ARG A 30 -25.64 -2.28 -8.78
CA ARG A 30 -24.31 -1.80 -9.12
C ARG A 30 -24.46 -1.12 -10.48
N VAL A 31 -24.53 0.21 -10.45
CA VAL A 31 -24.16 1.01 -11.61
C VAL A 31 -22.76 0.53 -12.01
N PRO A 32 -22.49 0.24 -13.29
CA PRO A 32 -21.12 0.02 -13.73
C PRO A 32 -20.30 1.25 -13.35
N ALA A 33 -19.51 1.15 -12.29
CA ALA A 33 -18.48 2.13 -12.01
C ALA A 33 -17.39 1.89 -13.04
N THR A 34 -17.41 2.68 -14.10
CA THR A 34 -16.23 2.83 -14.97
C THR A 34 -15.15 3.46 -14.10
N ASN A 35 -14.22 2.65 -13.58
CA ASN A 35 -13.05 3.17 -12.88
C ASN A 35 -12.11 3.80 -13.92
N ASN A 36 -12.30 5.10 -14.15
CA ASN A 36 -11.44 5.94 -14.97
C ASN A 36 -10.60 6.90 -14.09
N HIS A 37 -10.46 6.66 -12.77
CA HIS A 37 -9.96 7.70 -11.86
C HIS A 37 -8.49 7.59 -11.44
N SER A 38 -7.83 6.45 -11.64
CA SER A 38 -6.37 6.49 -11.83
C SER A 38 -6.01 6.12 -13.26
N GLY A 39 -6.56 5.02 -13.79
CA GLY A 39 -6.19 4.51 -15.12
C GLY A 39 -4.69 4.18 -15.24
N GLN A 40 -3.99 4.19 -14.11
CA GLN A 40 -2.56 3.98 -14.02
C GLN A 40 -2.29 2.52 -13.75
N ILE A 41 -1.48 1.93 -14.61
CA ILE A 41 -0.98 0.57 -14.49
C ILE A 41 0.49 0.69 -14.14
N VAL A 42 0.87 0.12 -13.00
CA VAL A 42 2.26 -0.05 -12.62
C VAL A 42 2.63 -1.51 -12.84
N SER A 43 3.79 -1.72 -13.43
CA SER A 43 4.42 -3.03 -13.55
C SER A 43 5.86 -2.88 -13.15
N ILE A 44 6.47 -3.95 -12.65
CA ILE A 44 7.92 -4.02 -12.48
C ILE A 44 8.55 -3.75 -13.86
N PRO A 45 9.30 -2.65 -14.03
CA PRO A 45 9.80 -2.26 -15.34
C PRO A 45 10.75 -3.31 -15.91
N ALA A 46 10.77 -3.50 -17.23
CA ALA A 46 11.65 -4.47 -17.86
C ALA A 46 13.15 -4.20 -17.64
N HIS A 47 13.53 -2.95 -17.34
CA HIS A 47 14.90 -2.57 -17.01
C HIS A 47 15.25 -2.78 -15.53
N ALA A 48 14.26 -3.03 -14.67
CA ALA A 48 14.49 -3.21 -13.25
C ALA A 48 15.23 -4.52 -12.98
N VAL A 49 16.17 -4.48 -12.05
CA VAL A 49 17.00 -5.64 -11.68
C VAL A 49 16.71 -5.99 -10.23
N GLU A 50 16.25 -7.21 -9.96
CA GLU A 50 16.08 -7.69 -8.58
C GLU A 50 17.44 -7.81 -7.89
N VAL A 51 17.66 -7.02 -6.84
CA VAL A 51 18.92 -6.95 -6.08
C VAL A 51 18.83 -7.63 -4.72
N ALA A 52 17.62 -7.83 -4.22
CA ALA A 52 17.27 -8.67 -3.08
C ALA A 52 15.83 -9.17 -3.27
N PRO A 53 15.37 -10.20 -2.54
CA PRO A 53 14.00 -10.69 -2.68
C PRO A 53 12.99 -9.55 -2.55
N ASN A 54 12.19 -9.34 -3.60
CA ASN A 54 11.19 -8.26 -3.68
C ASN A 54 11.74 -6.82 -3.64
N VAL A 55 13.03 -6.63 -3.94
CA VAL A 55 13.67 -5.31 -4.02
C VAL A 55 14.39 -5.19 -5.36
N PHE A 56 14.00 -4.19 -6.14
CA PHE A 56 14.46 -4.00 -7.51
C PHE A 56 15.18 -2.66 -7.65
N SER A 57 16.39 -2.66 -8.23
CA SER A 57 17.04 -1.43 -8.68
C SER A 57 16.39 -0.99 -9.99
N LEU A 58 15.97 0.27 -10.07
CA LEU A 58 15.45 0.93 -11.27
C LEU A 58 16.54 1.60 -12.10
N GLY A 59 17.80 1.52 -11.64
CA GLY A 59 18.92 2.23 -12.23
C GLY A 59 19.07 3.64 -11.66
N THR A 60 19.65 4.53 -12.45
CA THR A 60 20.04 5.87 -12.00
C THR A 60 19.52 6.96 -12.92
N THR A 61 19.20 8.12 -12.35
CA THR A 61 18.94 9.37 -13.08
C THR A 61 19.77 10.53 -12.50
N VAL A 62 19.67 11.72 -13.10
CA VAL A 62 20.33 12.94 -12.61
C VAL A 62 19.28 13.93 -12.13
N VAL A 63 19.37 14.33 -10.85
CA VAL A 63 18.52 15.34 -10.20
C VAL A 63 19.44 16.42 -9.64
N ASP A 64 19.23 17.67 -10.02
CA ASP A 64 20.06 18.82 -9.61
C ASP A 64 21.58 18.60 -9.75
N GLY A 65 21.99 17.90 -10.81
CA GLY A 65 23.39 17.58 -11.09
C GLY A 65 24.00 16.47 -10.23
N LYS A 66 23.20 15.82 -9.37
CA LYS A 66 23.58 14.63 -8.60
C LYS A 66 23.04 13.37 -9.26
N VAL A 67 23.82 12.29 -9.22
CA VAL A 67 23.33 10.97 -9.64
C VAL A 67 22.53 10.37 -8.49
N VAL A 68 21.28 10.03 -8.74
CA VAL A 68 20.36 9.37 -7.80
C VAL A 68 20.01 7.99 -8.33
N GLU A 69 19.80 7.04 -7.43
CA GLU A 69 19.39 5.66 -7.70
C GLU A 69 17.93 5.46 -7.28
N GLY A 70 17.17 4.71 -8.07
CA GLY A 70 15.80 4.33 -7.75
C GLY A 70 15.75 2.89 -7.23
N ILE A 71 15.06 2.68 -6.11
CA ILE A 71 14.80 1.35 -5.55
C ILE A 71 13.29 1.15 -5.47
N MET A 72 12.80 0.06 -6.06
CA MET A 72 11.40 -0.37 -5.99
C MET A 72 11.27 -1.53 -5.01
N PHE A 73 10.48 -1.33 -3.96
CA PHE A 73 10.08 -2.33 -2.99
C PHE A 73 8.73 -2.90 -3.39
N VAL A 74 8.62 -4.23 -3.39
CA VAL A 74 7.41 -4.95 -3.77
C VAL A 74 6.86 -5.66 -2.54
N HIS A 75 5.72 -5.21 -2.02
CA HIS A 75 5.06 -5.88 -0.89
C HIS A 75 4.14 -6.97 -1.41
N ARG A 76 4.38 -8.22 -0.98
CA ARG A 76 3.63 -9.37 -1.50
C ARG A 76 2.67 -9.97 -0.49
N LYS A 77 1.58 -10.54 -1.01
CA LYS A 77 0.70 -11.40 -0.22
C LYS A 77 1.35 -12.75 0.05
N GLY A 78 1.40 -13.17 1.31
CA GLY A 78 1.78 -14.55 1.66
C GLY A 78 2.33 -14.70 3.06
N ASN A 79 2.39 -15.95 3.53
CA ASN A 79 3.12 -16.29 4.75
C ASN A 79 4.50 -16.79 4.33
N ALA A 80 5.55 -16.24 4.94
CA ALA A 80 6.89 -16.75 4.73
C ALA A 80 6.98 -18.23 5.13
N LYS A 81 7.16 -19.07 4.13
CA LYS A 81 7.98 -20.27 4.29
C LYS A 81 8.93 -20.33 3.11
N PRO A 82 10.23 -20.10 3.30
CA PRO A 82 11.20 -20.55 2.31
C PRO A 82 11.09 -22.08 2.21
N GLU A 83 10.88 -22.62 1.01
CA GLU A 83 10.90 -24.08 0.81
C GLU A 83 12.32 -24.66 0.93
N ASN A 84 13.37 -23.83 1.02
CA ASN A 84 14.73 -24.25 1.34
C ASN A 84 15.55 -23.04 1.80
N PRO A 85 16.26 -23.09 2.95
CA PRO A 85 17.27 -22.08 3.27
C PRO A 85 18.50 -22.36 2.40
N GLY A 86 18.43 -21.95 1.15
CA GLY A 86 19.51 -22.10 0.17
C GLY A 86 20.71 -21.27 0.59
N ASN A 87 21.83 -21.97 0.81
CA ASN A 87 23.13 -21.44 1.14
C ASN A 87 23.65 -20.54 0.00
N GLY A 88 23.33 -19.25 0.03
CA GLY A 88 23.74 -18.26 -0.97
C GLY A 88 24.92 -17.42 -0.47
N ASN A 89 26.13 -17.76 -0.91
CA ASN A 89 27.30 -16.89 -0.81
C ASN A 89 27.09 -15.65 -1.70
N GLY A 90 26.40 -14.63 -1.19
CA GLY A 90 26.29 -13.31 -1.79
C GLY A 90 27.25 -12.34 -1.10
N ASN A 91 28.35 -12.01 -1.78
CA ASN A 91 29.37 -11.09 -1.31
C ASN A 91 28.84 -9.65 -1.42
N GLY A 92 27.94 -9.24 -0.52
CA GLY A 92 27.44 -7.87 -0.38
C GLY A 92 28.06 -7.24 0.86
N GLY A 93 28.89 -6.22 0.68
CA GLY A 93 29.51 -5.50 1.80
C GLY A 93 28.46 -4.78 2.65
N GLY A 94 28.29 -5.23 3.89
CA GLY A 94 27.42 -4.64 4.90
C GLY A 94 27.91 -5.00 6.30
N GLY A 95 27.83 -4.06 7.23
CA GLY A 95 28.58 -4.05 8.50
C GLY A 95 28.38 -5.25 9.42
N SER A 96 29.41 -5.49 10.24
CA SER A 96 29.49 -6.49 11.31
C SER A 96 28.26 -6.49 12.22
N GLY A 97 27.51 -7.60 12.21
CA GLY A 97 26.35 -7.85 13.07
C GLY A 97 26.72 -8.47 14.43
N ASP A 98 25.98 -8.05 15.45
CA ASP A 98 25.85 -8.68 16.77
C ASP A 98 24.66 -9.68 16.71
N PRO A 99 24.73 -10.91 17.29
CA PRO A 99 23.75 -11.97 17.02
C PRO A 99 22.39 -11.87 17.75
N THR A 100 22.02 -10.72 18.30
CA THR A 100 20.60 -10.46 18.59
C THR A 100 20.00 -9.92 17.29
N ALA A 101 19.29 -10.74 16.52
CA ALA A 101 18.78 -10.36 15.20
C ALA A 101 17.93 -9.10 15.32
N SER A 102 18.52 -7.95 15.05
CA SER A 102 17.81 -6.69 15.01
C SER A 102 16.89 -6.78 13.80
N CYS A 103 15.59 -6.96 14.04
CA CYS A 103 14.58 -7.13 12.99
C CYS A 103 14.33 -5.79 12.26
N TYR A 104 15.37 -5.23 11.64
CA TYR A 104 15.31 -4.05 10.77
C TYR A 104 16.48 -4.07 9.79
N SER A 105 16.32 -3.33 8.70
CA SER A 105 17.41 -2.94 7.82
C SER A 105 17.18 -1.52 7.32
N HIS A 106 18.15 -0.94 6.62
CA HIS A 106 18.04 0.39 5.99
C HIS A 106 18.32 0.27 4.50
N LEU A 107 17.74 1.17 3.69
CA LEU A 107 18.10 1.32 2.28
C LEU A 107 19.61 1.52 2.13
N ALA A 108 20.16 2.45 2.93
CA ALA A 108 21.59 2.56 3.18
C ALA A 108 21.83 3.33 4.47
N LYS A 109 22.93 3.00 5.18
CA LYS A 109 23.35 3.77 6.36
C LYS A 109 23.46 5.26 6.04
N GLY A 110 22.69 6.09 6.74
CA GLY A 110 22.70 7.56 6.62
C GLY A 110 21.91 8.11 5.43
N ALA A 111 21.31 7.27 4.59
CA ALA A 111 20.36 7.68 3.57
C ALA A 111 19.00 7.96 4.23
N LYS A 112 18.76 9.24 4.48
CA LYS A 112 17.56 9.76 5.13
C LYS A 112 17.19 11.10 4.51
N TRP A 113 15.93 11.49 4.68
CA TRP A 113 15.48 12.85 4.38
C TRP A 113 16.34 13.88 5.12
N LYS A 114 16.75 14.94 4.41
CA LYS A 114 17.57 16.03 4.97
C LYS A 114 16.75 17.26 5.32
N THR A 115 15.60 17.37 4.68
CA THR A 115 14.58 18.38 4.85
C THR A 115 13.24 17.68 4.96
N GLN A 116 12.28 18.40 5.52
CA GLN A 116 10.91 17.93 5.63
C GLN A 116 10.26 17.96 4.25
N GLU A 117 9.70 16.83 3.81
CA GLU A 117 9.16 16.70 2.45
C GLU A 117 7.64 16.50 2.46
N ASN A 118 6.92 17.38 1.77
CA ASN A 118 5.47 17.27 1.63
C ASN A 118 5.10 16.08 0.73
N TRP A 119 3.87 15.62 0.87
CA TRP A 119 3.31 14.52 0.07
C TRP A 119 1.91 14.85 -0.45
N VAL A 120 1.55 14.20 -1.54
CA VAL A 120 0.24 14.33 -2.19
C VAL A 120 -0.39 12.95 -2.28
N LEU A 121 -1.66 12.87 -1.88
CA LEU A 121 -2.46 11.65 -1.95
C LEU A 121 -3.64 11.84 -2.88
N ASN A 122 -3.80 10.94 -3.84
CA ASN A 122 -5.03 10.80 -4.60
C ASN A 122 -5.90 9.73 -3.93
N PRO A 123 -7.04 10.10 -3.31
CA PRO A 123 -7.84 9.18 -2.51
C PRO A 123 -8.75 8.31 -3.37
N ALA A 124 -8.79 8.50 -4.68
CA ALA A 124 -9.72 7.80 -5.55
C ALA A 124 -9.49 6.29 -5.50
N ASN A 125 -10.52 5.56 -5.06
CA ASN A 125 -10.49 4.12 -4.94
C ASN A 125 -11.87 3.51 -5.20
N VAL A 126 -11.91 2.23 -5.59
CA VAL A 126 -13.17 1.50 -5.87
C VAL A 126 -13.78 0.80 -4.65
N HIS A 127 -13.16 0.93 -3.47
CA HIS A 127 -13.49 0.16 -2.27
C HIS A 127 -14.26 0.96 -1.22
N GLY A 128 -14.49 2.25 -1.47
CA GLY A 128 -15.26 3.13 -0.59
C GLY A 128 -14.49 3.60 0.65
N LEU A 129 -13.16 3.52 0.65
CA LEU A 129 -12.33 4.20 1.64
C LEU A 129 -12.48 5.70 1.43
N THR A 130 -12.77 6.45 2.49
CA THR A 130 -13.05 7.89 2.36
C THR A 130 -11.76 8.69 2.32
N ASP A 131 -11.78 9.83 1.63
CA ASP A 131 -10.65 10.75 1.55
C ASP A 131 -10.13 11.13 2.95
N ALA A 132 -11.05 11.39 3.88
CA ALA A 132 -10.72 11.73 5.26
C ALA A 132 -10.06 10.58 6.02
N PHE A 133 -10.47 9.34 5.77
CA PHE A 133 -9.82 8.17 6.35
C PHE A 133 -8.41 8.01 5.79
N LEU A 134 -8.26 8.01 4.45
CA LEU A 134 -6.96 7.82 3.80
C LEU A 134 -5.95 8.89 4.23
N LEU A 135 -6.35 10.16 4.18
CA LEU A 135 -5.48 11.27 4.60
C LEU A 135 -5.07 11.16 6.08
N ALA A 136 -6.04 10.98 6.98
CA ALA A 136 -5.77 10.96 8.41
C ALA A 136 -4.96 9.72 8.84
N THR A 137 -5.23 8.56 8.25
CA THR A 137 -4.49 7.33 8.53
C THR A 137 -3.04 7.43 8.03
N THR A 138 -2.81 7.95 6.82
CA THR A 138 -1.45 8.16 6.29
C THR A 138 -0.68 9.21 7.11
N ASP A 139 -1.32 10.32 7.48
CA ASP A 139 -0.72 11.35 8.31
C ASP A 139 -0.34 10.81 9.71
N SER A 140 -1.23 10.02 10.33
CA SER A 140 -0.95 9.35 11.60
C SER A 140 0.21 8.36 11.50
N ALA A 141 0.25 7.57 10.43
CA ALA A 141 1.30 6.59 10.18
C ALA A 141 2.69 7.27 10.05
N PHE A 142 2.78 8.37 9.31
CA PHE A 142 3.99 9.19 9.27
C PHE A 142 4.37 9.71 10.67
N GLY A 143 3.40 10.22 11.44
CA GLY A 143 3.63 10.69 12.80
C GLY A 143 4.18 9.62 13.76
N GLU A 144 3.75 8.36 13.62
CA GLU A 144 4.30 7.25 14.42
C GLU A 144 5.77 6.99 14.12
N TRP A 145 6.13 6.99 12.84
CA TRP A 145 7.53 6.88 12.41
C TRP A 145 8.38 8.05 12.90
N GLU A 146 7.88 9.28 12.84
CA GLU A 146 8.56 10.48 13.35
C GLU A 146 8.77 10.45 14.87
N VAL A 147 7.76 9.99 15.61
CA VAL A 147 7.86 9.78 17.07
C VAL A 147 8.95 8.74 17.37
N ALA A 148 8.98 7.62 16.65
CA ALA A 148 10.00 6.60 16.82
C ALA A 148 11.40 7.11 16.43
N ALA A 149 11.50 7.93 15.38
CA ALA A 149 12.74 8.54 14.93
C ALA A 149 13.24 9.67 15.85
N SER A 150 12.36 10.25 16.66
CA SER A 150 12.61 11.53 17.35
C SER A 150 13.05 12.65 16.40
N ALA A 151 12.46 12.67 15.20
CA ALA A 151 12.79 13.61 14.13
C ALA A 151 11.52 14.01 13.35
N ASP A 152 11.51 15.23 12.84
CA ASP A 152 10.53 15.72 11.87
C ASP A 152 11.04 15.33 10.47
N ILE A 153 10.33 14.44 9.80
CA ILE A 153 10.76 13.75 8.58
C ILE A 153 9.93 14.22 7.39
N VAL A 154 8.61 14.29 7.53
CA VAL A 154 7.69 14.58 6.43
C VAL A 154 6.84 15.82 6.68
N GLY A 155 6.53 16.49 5.59
CA GLY A 155 5.77 17.71 5.51
C GLY A 155 4.27 17.52 5.61
N ALA A 156 3.55 18.59 5.31
CA ALA A 156 2.10 18.56 5.27
C ALA A 156 1.62 17.66 4.11
N GLY A 157 0.72 16.74 4.42
CA GLY A 157 -0.04 15.99 3.44
C GLY A 157 -1.13 16.83 2.77
N SER A 158 -1.42 16.53 1.51
CA SER A 158 -2.54 17.16 0.79
C SER A 158 -3.27 16.16 -0.11
N LEU A 159 -4.53 16.45 -0.39
CA LEU A 159 -5.34 15.66 -1.33
C LEU A 159 -5.28 16.27 -2.73
N THR A 160 -5.27 15.41 -3.75
CA THR A 160 -5.46 15.79 -5.15
C THR A 160 -6.52 14.93 -5.82
N ASN A 161 -7.12 15.45 -6.89
CA ASN A 161 -7.92 14.67 -7.83
C ASN A 161 -7.17 14.40 -9.15
N ASP A 162 -6.00 15.00 -9.32
CA ASP A 162 -5.17 14.77 -10.50
C ASP A 162 -4.59 13.36 -10.44
N PRO A 163 -4.51 12.64 -11.57
CA PRO A 163 -3.82 11.35 -11.61
C PRO A 163 -2.36 11.53 -11.19
N LEU A 164 -1.90 10.66 -10.29
CA LEU A 164 -0.49 10.53 -9.87
C LEU A 164 0.15 9.38 -10.65
N VAL A 165 1.47 9.41 -10.89
CA VAL A 165 2.16 8.45 -11.75
C VAL A 165 3.52 8.06 -11.16
N ALA A 166 3.63 6.79 -10.77
CA ALA A 166 4.87 6.22 -10.24
C ALA A 166 6.12 6.48 -11.12
N ASP A 167 7.14 7.03 -10.49
CA ASP A 167 8.40 7.43 -11.09
C ASP A 167 9.37 6.26 -11.24
N THR A 168 9.06 5.40 -12.22
CA THR A 168 9.81 4.17 -12.50
C THR A 168 11.13 4.38 -13.27
N SER A 169 11.41 5.60 -13.74
CA SER A 169 12.61 5.92 -14.52
C SER A 169 13.33 7.20 -14.09
N SER A 170 12.62 8.16 -13.51
CA SER A 170 13.17 9.43 -13.05
C SER A 170 12.15 10.13 -12.17
N THR A 171 12.62 10.94 -11.23
CA THR A 171 11.81 11.73 -10.30
C THR A 171 11.09 12.91 -10.98
N ASP A 172 9.95 13.32 -10.46
CA ASP A 172 9.20 14.51 -10.87
C ASP A 172 9.17 15.65 -9.82
N GLY A 173 9.70 15.39 -8.63
CA GLY A 173 9.79 16.28 -7.48
C GLY A 173 8.59 16.19 -6.53
N VAL A 174 7.73 15.18 -6.66
CA VAL A 174 6.51 14.99 -5.87
C VAL A 174 6.57 13.65 -5.15
N ASN A 175 6.25 13.64 -3.86
CA ASN A 175 6.06 12.39 -3.14
C ASN A 175 4.59 11.95 -3.26
N GLU A 176 4.33 10.87 -3.98
CA GLU A 176 2.99 10.48 -4.41
C GLU A 176 2.42 9.26 -3.67
N ILE A 177 1.12 9.27 -3.38
CA ILE A 177 0.41 8.14 -2.75
C ILE A 177 -0.93 7.93 -3.44
N TYR A 178 -1.18 6.75 -4.02
CA TYR A 178 -2.45 6.48 -4.72
C TYR A 178 -2.79 5.00 -4.89
N PHE A 179 -4.06 4.73 -5.23
CA PHE A 179 -4.50 3.40 -5.65
C PHE A 179 -4.37 3.20 -7.17
N GLY A 180 -3.76 2.10 -7.58
CA GLY A 180 -3.48 1.77 -8.98
C GLY A 180 -3.76 0.30 -9.31
N GLU A 181 -3.60 -0.07 -10.58
CA GLU A 181 -3.45 -1.47 -10.97
C GLU A 181 -1.96 -1.82 -10.87
N ILE A 182 -1.62 -2.90 -10.18
CA ILE A 182 -0.27 -3.46 -10.23
C ILE A 182 -0.35 -4.75 -11.04
N ALA A 183 0.24 -4.75 -12.24
CA ALA A 183 0.08 -5.85 -13.19
C ALA A 183 0.76 -7.15 -12.75
N ASP A 184 1.71 -7.06 -11.81
CA ASP A 184 2.47 -8.18 -11.29
C ASP A 184 1.65 -8.96 -10.24
N PRO A 185 1.37 -10.25 -10.48
CA PRO A 185 0.46 -11.01 -9.62
C PRO A 185 1.02 -11.15 -8.20
N GLY A 186 0.13 -11.06 -7.21
CA GLY A 186 0.48 -11.26 -5.81
C GLY A 186 1.14 -10.06 -5.15
N VAL A 187 1.26 -8.92 -5.84
CA VAL A 187 1.81 -7.67 -5.30
C VAL A 187 0.69 -6.82 -4.71
N ILE A 188 0.74 -6.57 -3.41
CA ILE A 188 -0.26 -5.77 -2.68
C ILE A 188 -0.04 -4.28 -2.92
N ALA A 189 1.23 -3.88 -2.81
CA ALA A 189 1.64 -2.49 -2.92
C ALA A 189 3.10 -2.43 -3.40
N VAL A 190 3.47 -1.26 -3.92
CA VAL A 190 4.82 -0.92 -4.31
C VAL A 190 5.19 0.41 -3.70
N THR A 191 6.41 0.50 -3.18
CA THR A 191 7.06 1.78 -2.86
C THR A 191 8.27 1.97 -3.74
N ILE A 192 8.35 3.09 -4.46
CA ILE A 192 9.56 3.53 -5.15
C ILE A 192 10.23 4.58 -4.27
N THR A 193 11.54 4.48 -4.09
CA THR A 193 12.32 5.47 -3.36
C THR A 193 13.56 5.83 -4.15
N TRP A 194 13.70 7.12 -4.46
CA TRP A 194 14.87 7.68 -5.11
C TRP A 194 15.82 8.27 -4.06
N GLY A 195 17.12 8.08 -4.25
CA GLY A 195 18.10 8.61 -3.31
C GLY A 195 19.55 8.42 -3.72
N ILE A 196 20.43 8.95 -2.88
CA ILE A 196 21.88 8.75 -2.96
C ILE A 196 22.26 7.74 -1.89
N PHE A 197 22.46 6.48 -2.27
CA PHE A 197 22.76 5.39 -1.33
C PHE A 197 24.26 5.07 -1.21
N GLY A 198 25.05 5.50 -2.20
CA GLY A 198 26.50 5.30 -2.26
C GLY A 198 27.34 6.39 -1.58
N GLY A 199 28.66 6.19 -1.53
CA GLY A 199 29.60 7.20 -0.99
C GLY A 199 29.58 7.32 0.55
N PRO A 200 30.16 8.41 1.11
CA PRO A 200 30.19 8.64 2.56
C PRO A 200 28.78 8.81 3.15
N PRO A 201 28.45 8.22 4.32
CA PRO A 201 27.11 8.29 4.89
C PRO A 201 26.52 9.70 5.06
N GLN A 202 27.35 10.72 5.28
CA GLN A 202 26.91 12.11 5.44
C GLN A 202 26.41 12.74 4.13
N GLY A 203 26.84 12.20 2.98
CA GLY A 203 26.43 12.66 1.65
C GLY A 203 25.30 11.85 1.03
N ARG A 204 24.75 10.90 1.78
CA ARG A 204 23.59 10.08 1.36
C ARG A 204 22.31 10.76 1.77
N GLU A 205 21.29 10.69 0.93
CA GLU A 205 19.98 11.31 1.17
C GLU A 205 18.89 10.60 0.38
N LEU A 206 17.65 10.71 0.88
CA LEU A 206 16.46 10.41 0.11
C LEU A 206 16.06 11.64 -0.69
N VAL A 207 15.42 11.43 -1.84
CA VAL A 207 15.08 12.47 -2.82
C VAL A 207 13.58 12.47 -3.13
N GLU A 208 12.98 11.30 -3.28
CA GLU A 208 11.55 11.16 -3.61
C GLU A 208 11.03 9.79 -3.20
N MET A 209 9.72 9.70 -2.94
CA MET A 209 9.01 8.45 -2.71
C MET A 209 7.62 8.42 -3.36
N ASP A 210 7.29 7.29 -3.96
CA ASP A 210 5.95 7.02 -4.50
C ASP A 210 5.40 5.72 -3.96
N GLN A 211 4.11 5.70 -3.65
CA GLN A 211 3.40 4.54 -3.12
C GLN A 211 2.15 4.23 -3.94
N ILE A 212 2.05 2.95 -4.31
CA ILE A 212 0.96 2.45 -5.15
C ILE A 212 0.33 1.26 -4.45
N TYR A 213 -0.99 1.32 -4.25
CA TYR A 213 -1.77 0.27 -3.62
C TYR A 213 -2.64 -0.42 -4.67
N ASP A 214 -2.50 -1.74 -4.83
CA ASP A 214 -3.21 -2.49 -5.86
C ASP A 214 -4.70 -2.65 -5.51
N GLN A 215 -5.54 -1.90 -6.23
CA GLN A 215 -6.99 -1.95 -6.05
C GLN A 215 -7.72 -2.90 -7.03
N VAL A 216 -7.01 -3.50 -7.98
CA VAL A 216 -7.58 -4.40 -8.99
C VAL A 216 -7.57 -5.84 -8.47
N ASP A 217 -6.44 -6.32 -7.95
CA ASP A 217 -6.34 -7.69 -7.44
C ASP A 217 -6.84 -7.83 -6.01
N TYR A 218 -6.89 -6.73 -5.24
CA TYR A 218 -7.28 -6.74 -3.84
C TYR A 218 -8.44 -5.82 -3.50
N ALA A 219 -9.31 -6.32 -2.63
CA ALA A 219 -10.26 -5.51 -1.90
C ALA A 219 -9.60 -4.91 -0.65
N TRP A 220 -9.98 -3.69 -0.30
CA TRP A 220 -9.37 -2.94 0.80
C TRP A 220 -10.34 -2.69 1.96
N SER A 221 -9.80 -2.67 3.17
CA SER A 221 -10.53 -2.45 4.41
C SER A 221 -9.90 -1.31 5.22
N ALA A 222 -10.75 -0.61 5.97
CA ALA A 222 -10.34 0.31 7.02
C ALA A 222 -10.25 -0.36 8.40
N THR A 223 -10.75 -1.59 8.54
CA THR A 223 -10.99 -2.23 9.85
C THR A 223 -10.51 -3.67 9.93
N GLY A 224 -9.62 -4.12 9.04
CA GLY A 224 -9.10 -5.49 9.05
C GLY A 224 -10.13 -6.57 8.71
N GLU A 225 -11.09 -6.28 7.82
CA GLU A 225 -12.09 -7.28 7.40
C GLU A 225 -11.43 -8.52 6.76
N ALA A 226 -11.97 -9.71 7.06
CA ALA A 226 -11.51 -10.95 6.47
C ALA A 226 -11.61 -10.94 4.93
N GLY A 227 -10.56 -11.41 4.26
CA GLY A 227 -10.48 -11.47 2.79
C GLY A 227 -10.17 -10.14 2.11
N LYS A 228 -9.79 -9.10 2.88
CA LYS A 228 -9.35 -7.79 2.36
C LYS A 228 -7.98 -7.43 2.90
N MET A 229 -7.24 -6.61 2.14
CA MET A 229 -6.04 -5.96 2.64
C MET A 229 -6.43 -4.79 3.54
N ASP A 230 -5.68 -4.58 4.60
CA ASP A 230 -5.91 -3.49 5.53
C ASP A 230 -5.06 -2.28 5.15
N TYR A 231 -5.68 -1.13 4.87
CA TYR A 231 -4.96 0.04 4.36
C TYR A 231 -3.88 0.51 5.34
N GLU A 232 -4.22 0.66 6.62
CA GLU A 232 -3.29 1.15 7.65
C GLU A 232 -2.10 0.20 7.81
N ASN A 233 -2.36 -1.11 7.89
CA ASN A 233 -1.31 -2.12 8.00
C ASN A 233 -0.32 -2.09 6.82
N ILE A 234 -0.82 -1.94 5.59
CA ILE A 234 0.05 -1.89 4.40
C ILE A 234 0.73 -0.53 4.28
N ALA A 235 0.01 0.57 4.51
CA ALA A 235 0.58 1.91 4.44
C ALA A 235 1.70 2.13 5.45
N GLN A 236 1.59 1.60 6.67
CA GLN A 236 2.66 1.66 7.67
C GLN A 236 3.97 1.05 7.15
N HIS A 237 3.87 -0.06 6.40
CA HIS A 237 5.01 -0.73 5.76
C HIS A 237 5.60 0.11 4.61
N GLU A 238 4.75 0.55 3.70
CA GLU A 238 5.18 1.34 2.54
C GLU A 238 5.83 2.66 2.95
N ILE A 239 5.29 3.32 3.98
CA ILE A 239 5.87 4.54 4.56
C ILE A 239 7.29 4.27 5.08
N GLY A 240 7.52 3.13 5.73
CA GLY A 240 8.85 2.75 6.19
C GLY A 240 9.89 2.76 5.07
N HIS A 241 9.55 2.24 3.88
CA HIS A 241 10.41 2.32 2.70
C HIS A 241 10.67 3.76 2.26
N GLY A 242 9.61 4.57 2.17
CA GLY A 242 9.68 5.99 1.80
C GLY A 242 10.53 6.86 2.75
N ILE A 243 10.78 6.40 3.98
CA ILE A 243 11.64 7.09 4.96
C ILE A 243 12.98 6.40 5.21
N GLY A 244 13.34 5.39 4.41
CA GLY A 244 14.69 4.81 4.40
C GLY A 244 14.85 3.48 5.14
N MET A 245 13.76 2.86 5.59
CA MET A 245 13.76 1.51 6.15
C MET A 245 13.74 0.44 5.05
N GLY A 246 14.56 -0.59 5.20
CA GLY A 246 14.51 -1.77 4.34
C GLY A 246 13.71 -2.90 4.99
N HIS A 247 13.43 -3.96 4.23
CA HIS A 247 12.76 -5.14 4.76
C HIS A 247 13.55 -5.79 5.90
N THR A 248 12.82 -6.38 6.86
CA THR A 248 13.43 -7.22 7.89
C THR A 248 13.86 -8.57 7.32
N THR A 249 14.66 -9.31 8.09
CA THR A 249 14.95 -10.71 7.73
C THR A 249 13.69 -11.57 7.83
N VAL A 250 13.51 -12.47 6.87
CA VAL A 250 12.32 -13.33 6.78
C VAL A 250 12.43 -14.51 7.76
N THR A 251 12.22 -14.23 9.04
CA THR A 251 12.22 -15.20 10.15
C THR A 251 10.92 -15.10 10.94
N SER A 252 10.62 -16.11 11.76
CA SER A 252 9.46 -16.08 12.66
C SER A 252 9.55 -14.94 13.68
N ASP A 253 10.76 -14.63 14.13
CA ASP A 253 11.00 -13.67 15.21
C ASP A 253 10.78 -12.23 14.72
N CYS A 254 10.87 -12.01 13.40
CA CYS A 254 10.64 -10.71 12.77
C CYS A 254 9.27 -10.61 12.07
N ALA A 255 8.44 -11.67 12.10
CA ALA A 255 7.21 -11.74 11.31
C ALA A 255 6.16 -10.67 11.67
N GLU A 256 6.18 -10.20 12.90
CA GLU A 256 5.28 -9.16 13.42
C GLU A 256 5.86 -7.74 13.27
N GLN A 257 7.09 -7.59 12.74
CA GLN A 257 7.60 -6.25 12.43
C GLN A 257 6.83 -5.66 11.25
N THR A 258 6.62 -4.35 11.30
CA THR A 258 6.03 -3.56 10.22
C THR A 258 6.79 -3.78 8.92
N MET A 259 8.12 -3.73 8.94
CA MET A 259 8.96 -3.90 7.74
C MET A 259 9.13 -5.37 7.29
N TYR A 260 8.33 -6.30 7.80
CA TYR A 260 8.33 -7.67 7.28
C TYR A 260 7.76 -7.71 5.84
N PRO A 261 8.43 -8.32 4.86
CA PRO A 261 8.13 -8.17 3.43
C PRO A 261 6.82 -8.80 2.93
N TYR A 262 6.00 -9.33 3.84
CA TYR A 262 4.78 -10.02 3.50
C TYR A 262 3.64 -9.64 4.43
N ALA A 263 2.43 -9.61 3.88
CA ALA A 263 1.18 -9.46 4.62
C ALA A 263 0.13 -10.47 4.15
N ASP A 264 -0.92 -10.66 4.95
CA ASP A 264 -2.08 -11.47 4.58
C ASP A 264 -3.41 -10.74 4.83
N PHE A 265 -4.50 -11.32 4.34
CA PHE A 265 -5.82 -10.73 4.48
C PHE A 265 -6.25 -10.58 5.94
N GLY A 266 -6.85 -9.42 6.26
CA GLY A 266 -7.34 -9.09 7.61
C GLY A 266 -6.24 -8.90 8.64
N GLU A 267 -4.98 -8.85 8.22
CA GLU A 267 -3.86 -8.56 9.11
C GLU A 267 -3.87 -7.09 9.53
N ILE A 268 -3.78 -6.86 10.84
CA ILE A 268 -3.74 -5.52 11.45
C ILE A 268 -2.56 -5.34 12.42
N ILE A 269 -1.75 -6.38 12.60
CA ILE A 269 -0.68 -6.37 13.61
C ILE A 269 0.43 -5.37 13.26
N LYS A 270 0.62 -5.06 11.98
CA LYS A 270 1.64 -4.15 11.46
C LYS A 270 1.13 -2.72 11.28
N ARG A 271 -0.06 -2.40 11.79
CA ARG A 271 -0.49 -1.01 11.98
C ARG A 271 0.44 -0.30 12.97
N ASP A 272 0.85 -1.01 14.02
CA ASP A 272 1.80 -0.52 15.01
C ASP A 272 3.25 -0.86 14.59
N LEU A 273 4.20 0.02 14.95
CA LEU A 273 5.63 -0.24 14.77
C LEU A 273 6.14 -1.33 15.72
N GLY A 274 6.82 -2.33 15.17
CA GLY A 274 7.54 -3.34 15.94
C GLY A 274 8.80 -2.76 16.61
N ALA A 275 9.32 -3.48 17.60
CA ALA A 275 10.50 -3.04 18.35
C ALA A 275 11.76 -2.89 17.48
N GLY A 276 11.91 -3.73 16.46
CA GLY A 276 12.96 -3.63 15.44
C GLY A 276 12.76 -2.41 14.56
N ASP A 277 11.53 -2.15 14.11
CA ASP A 277 11.18 -0.97 13.30
C ASP A 277 11.53 0.33 14.04
N ILE A 278 11.12 0.45 15.31
CA ILE A 278 11.43 1.59 16.19
C ILE A 278 12.94 1.75 16.37
N ALA A 279 13.65 0.66 16.69
CA ALA A 279 15.11 0.71 16.86
C ALA A 279 15.84 1.10 15.57
N GLY A 280 15.35 0.63 14.42
CA GLY A 280 15.94 0.89 13.13
C GLY A 280 15.76 2.33 12.70
N ILE A 281 14.55 2.89 12.80
CA ILE A 281 14.33 4.28 12.39
C ILE A 281 15.07 5.27 13.31
N ALA A 282 15.08 5.01 14.62
CA ALA A 282 15.84 5.79 15.60
C ALA A 282 17.37 5.73 15.37
N ALA A 283 17.87 4.64 14.77
CA ALA A 283 19.28 4.52 14.42
C ALA A 283 19.64 5.23 13.11
N LEU A 284 18.66 5.50 12.24
CA LEU A 284 18.86 6.17 10.96
C LEU A 284 18.83 7.70 11.11
N TYR A 285 17.85 8.22 11.84
CA TYR A 285 17.60 9.64 12.04
C TYR A 285 18.40 10.25 13.20
#